data_AF-A0A3D1P1B0-F1
#
_entry.id   AF-A0A3D1P1B0-F1
#
_cell.length_a   1.000
_cell.length_b   1.000
_cell.length_c   1.000
_cell.angle_alpha   90.00
_cell.angle_beta   90.00
_cell.angle_gamma   90.00
#
_symmetry.space_group_name_H-M   'P 1'
#
loop_
_entity.id
_entity.type
_entity.pdbx_description
1 polymer ?
#
loop_
_entity_poly.entity_id
_entity_poly.type
_entity_poly.pdbx_seq_one_letter_code
_entity_poly.pdbx_strand_id
1 'polypeptide(L)'
;MNQNQSRRALIGVLLLGGLLLSAPFLWKAWTSGHELNGKVAAFDAPSQRPVKDLLGCLVHRPEGGLKLTIMAENHFTDPARGIVVRIEPRGSGHAIRAWTGKGGALTAGETAQLESCAAG
;
A
#
# COMPACT_ATOMS: atom_id res chain seq x y z
N MET A 1 -6.14 -42.24 -33.02
CA MET A 1 -6.23 -41.00 -32.24
C MET A 1 -4.91 -40.79 -31.50
N ASN A 2 -4.16 -39.73 -31.81
CA ASN A 2 -2.73 -39.63 -31.50
C ASN A 2 -2.48 -39.04 -30.10
N GLN A 3 -2.09 -39.88 -29.13
CA GLN A 3 -1.89 -39.52 -27.70
C GLN A 3 -0.95 -38.32 -27.47
N ASN A 4 0.01 -38.08 -28.37
CA ASN A 4 0.96 -36.96 -28.27
C ASN A 4 0.32 -35.59 -28.49
N GLN A 5 -0.79 -35.53 -29.24
CA GLN A 5 -1.48 -34.28 -29.55
C GLN A 5 -2.33 -33.81 -28.36
N SER A 6 -2.96 -34.76 -27.65
CA SER A 6 -3.73 -34.50 -26.42
C SER A 6 -2.86 -34.02 -25.27
N ARG A 7 -1.63 -34.57 -25.11
CA ARG A 7 -0.68 -34.13 -24.08
C ARG A 7 -0.21 -32.69 -24.28
N ARG A 8 0.08 -32.29 -25.52
CA ARG A 8 0.47 -30.90 -25.85
C ARG A 8 -0.67 -29.91 -25.62
N ALA A 9 -1.90 -30.29 -25.95
CA ALA A 9 -3.07 -29.46 -25.70
C ALA A 9 -3.31 -29.24 -24.19
N LEU A 10 -3.19 -30.29 -23.37
CA LEU A 10 -3.34 -30.19 -21.91
C LEU A 10 -2.27 -29.28 -21.27
N ILE A 11 -1.02 -29.36 -21.72
CA ILE A 11 0.05 -28.48 -21.23
C ILE A 11 -0.22 -27.02 -21.62
N GLY A 12 -0.71 -26.77 -22.84
CA GLY A 12 -1.09 -25.43 -23.30
C GLY A 12 -2.22 -24.81 -22.46
N VAL A 13 -3.24 -25.60 -22.13
CA VAL A 13 -4.38 -25.15 -21.30
C VAL A 13 -3.94 -24.87 -19.86
N LEU A 14 -3.05 -25.68 -19.29
CA LEU A 14 -2.49 -25.47 -17.96
C LEU A 14 -1.62 -24.19 -17.87
N LEU A 15 -0.83 -23.90 -18.90
CA LEU A 15 -0.02 -22.67 -18.97
C LEU A 15 -0.88 -21.42 -19.11
N LEU A 16 -1.91 -21.45 -19.97
CA LEU A 16 -2.87 -20.34 -20.13
C LEU A 16 -3.71 -20.13 -18.87
N GLY A 17 -4.13 -21.20 -18.20
CA GLY A 17 -4.85 -21.13 -16.92
C GLY A 17 -3.99 -20.52 -15.80
N GLY A 18 -2.72 -20.90 -15.71
CA GLY A 18 -1.77 -20.32 -14.74
C GLY A 18 -1.48 -18.84 -14.98
N LEU A 19 -1.41 -18.41 -16.24
CA LEU A 19 -1.21 -16.99 -16.59
C LEU A 19 -2.42 -16.12 -16.24
N LEU A 20 -3.65 -16.62 -16.46
CA LEU A 20 -4.87 -15.91 -16.10
C LEU A 20 -5.06 -15.77 -14.58
N LEU A 21 -4.63 -16.78 -13.81
CA LEU A 21 -4.71 -16.74 -12.34
C LEU A 21 -3.71 -15.79 -11.68
N SER A 22 -2.58 -15.50 -12.35
CA SER A 22 -1.53 -14.61 -11.81
C SER A 22 -1.69 -13.14 -12.23
N ALA A 23 -2.49 -12.85 -13.25
CA ALA A 23 -2.80 -11.50 -13.73
C ALA A 23 -3.24 -10.51 -12.62
N PRO A 24 -4.17 -10.83 -11.69
CA PRO A 24 -4.58 -9.88 -10.66
C PRO A 24 -3.46 -9.56 -9.64
N PHE A 25 -2.56 -10.51 -9.38
CA PHE A 25 -1.42 -10.29 -8.48
C PHE A 25 -0.36 -9.39 -9.11
N LEU A 26 -0.06 -9.60 -10.39
CA LEU A 26 0.85 -8.75 -11.16
C LEU A 26 0.29 -7.33 -11.29
N TRP A 27 -1.01 -7.19 -11.52
CA TRP A 27 -1.68 -5.89 -11.59
C TRP A 27 -1.58 -5.14 -10.26
N LYS A 28 -1.84 -5.81 -9.13
CA LYS A 28 -1.78 -5.21 -7.80
C LYS A 28 -0.37 -4.78 -7.40
N ALA A 29 0.65 -5.56 -7.78
CA ALA A 29 2.04 -5.20 -7.57
C ALA A 29 2.45 -3.98 -8.40
N TRP A 30 2.01 -3.92 -9.66
CA TRP A 30 2.31 -2.82 -10.57
C TRP A 30 1.66 -1.50 -10.13
N THR A 31 0.37 -1.49 -9.78
CA THR A 31 -0.32 -0.28 -9.32
C THR A 31 0.27 0.25 -8.01
N SER A 32 0.59 -0.64 -7.07
CA SER A 32 1.21 -0.28 -5.80
C SER A 32 2.61 0.33 -5.96
N GLY A 33 3.39 -0.09 -6.97
CA GLY A 33 4.69 0.49 -7.27
C GLY A 33 4.59 1.82 -8.00
N HIS A 34 3.65 1.96 -8.93
CA HIS A 34 3.48 3.18 -9.71
C HIS A 34 3.04 4.37 -8.85
N GLU A 35 2.22 4.13 -7.81
CA GLU A 35 1.79 5.20 -6.92
C GLU A 35 2.92 5.82 -6.09
N LEU A 36 4.03 5.10 -5.89
CA LEU A 36 5.22 5.62 -5.22
C LEU A 36 6.26 6.19 -6.21
N ASN A 37 6.04 6.05 -7.51
CA ASN A 37 6.98 6.53 -8.52
C ASN A 37 7.10 8.07 -8.46
N GLY A 38 8.33 8.57 -8.33
CA GLY A 38 8.61 9.99 -8.15
C GLY A 38 8.29 10.55 -6.76
N LYS A 39 7.89 9.71 -5.80
CA LYS A 39 7.68 10.09 -4.40
C LYS A 39 8.90 9.75 -3.54
N VAL A 40 9.10 10.54 -2.49
CA VAL A 40 10.17 10.35 -1.50
C VAL A 40 9.56 10.06 -0.14
N ALA A 41 10.22 9.21 0.65
CA ALA A 41 9.78 8.94 2.02
C ALA A 41 9.94 10.23 2.85
N ALA A 42 8.84 10.67 3.46
CA ALA A 42 8.78 11.87 4.29
C ALA A 42 8.53 11.54 5.77
N PHE A 43 8.08 10.32 6.08
CA PHE A 43 7.83 9.84 7.43
C PHE A 43 8.02 8.33 7.50
N ASP A 44 8.63 7.85 8.58
CA ASP A 44 8.72 6.43 8.93
C ASP A 44 8.77 6.30 10.46
N ALA A 45 7.71 5.76 11.05
CA ALA A 45 7.66 5.50 12.49
C ALA A 45 7.18 4.07 12.78
N PRO A 46 7.89 3.30 13.63
CA PRO A 46 7.42 2.02 14.09
C PRO A 46 6.24 2.18 15.06
N SER A 47 5.38 1.16 15.12
CA SER A 47 4.29 1.06 16.09
C SER A 47 4.07 -0.38 16.52
N GLN A 48 3.79 -0.58 17.80
CA GLN A 48 3.37 -1.87 18.36
C GLN A 48 1.83 -2.02 18.40
N ARG A 49 1.10 -1.00 17.93
CA ARG A 49 -0.35 -1.03 17.91
C ARG A 49 -0.88 -2.08 16.92
N PRO A 50 -2.03 -2.70 17.24
CA PRO A 50 -2.77 -3.50 16.26
C PRO A 50 -3.12 -2.68 15.01
N VAL A 51 -3.08 -3.32 13.84
CA VAL A 51 -3.41 -2.67 12.55
C VAL A 51 -4.76 -1.97 12.57
N LYS A 52 -5.78 -2.56 13.20
CA LYS A 52 -7.12 -1.97 13.33
C LYS A 52 -7.11 -0.62 14.06
N ASP A 53 -6.23 -0.45 15.05
CA ASP A 53 -6.16 0.77 15.86
C ASP A 53 -5.37 1.85 15.11
N LEU A 54 -4.32 1.44 14.38
CA LEU A 54 -3.60 2.30 13.44
C LEU A 54 -4.53 2.84 12.34
N LEU A 55 -5.33 1.95 11.74
CA LEU A 55 -6.36 2.29 10.77
C LEU A 55 -7.36 3.31 11.32
N GLY A 56 -7.93 3.02 12.49
CA GLY A 56 -8.88 3.93 13.15
C GLY A 56 -8.29 5.30 13.41
N CYS A 57 -7.03 5.36 13.86
CA CYS A 57 -6.34 6.62 14.09
C CYS A 57 -6.08 7.40 12.80
N LEU A 58 -5.62 6.75 11.75
CA LEU A 58 -5.31 7.41 10.46
C LEU A 58 -6.57 7.96 9.78
N VAL A 59 -7.70 7.26 9.88
CA VAL A 59 -8.98 7.72 9.32
C VAL A 59 -9.58 8.87 10.15
N HIS A 60 -9.28 8.93 11.45
CA HIS A 60 -9.70 10.04 12.29
C HIS A 60 -8.88 11.30 11.96
N ARG A 61 -9.54 12.31 11.38
CA ARG A 61 -8.88 13.54 10.94
C ARG A 61 -8.98 14.64 11.99
N PRO A 62 -7.88 15.02 12.66
CA PRO A 62 -7.82 16.26 13.43
C PRO A 62 -7.77 17.48 12.50
N GLU A 63 -8.08 18.66 13.03
CA GLU A 63 -7.88 19.92 12.31
C GLU A 63 -6.42 20.07 11.87
N GLY A 64 -6.18 20.40 10.59
CA GLY A 64 -4.83 20.43 10.01
C GLY A 64 -4.20 19.07 9.70
N GLY A 65 -4.92 17.97 9.91
CA GLY A 65 -4.48 16.61 9.58
C GLY A 65 -4.71 16.19 8.12
N LEU A 66 -4.16 15.02 7.79
CA LEU A 66 -4.23 14.37 6.48
C LEU A 66 -5.67 14.04 6.10
N LYS A 67 -6.03 14.32 4.84
CA LYS A 67 -7.33 13.94 4.28
C LYS A 67 -7.20 12.61 3.53
N LEU A 68 -7.04 11.53 4.30
CA LEU A 68 -6.78 10.20 3.75
C LEU A 68 -8.04 9.59 3.11
N THR A 69 -7.86 9.06 1.91
CA THR A 69 -8.80 8.17 1.21
C THR A 69 -8.23 6.76 1.26
N ILE A 70 -9.07 5.77 1.56
CA ILE A 70 -8.67 4.36 1.63
C ILE A 70 -8.58 3.80 0.21
N MET A 71 -7.36 3.46 -0.24
CA MET A 71 -7.14 2.79 -1.53
C MET A 71 -7.16 1.27 -1.36
N ALA A 72 -6.56 0.77 -0.28
CA ALA A 72 -6.59 -0.63 0.13
C ALA A 72 -6.41 -0.73 1.66
N GLU A 73 -6.54 -1.94 2.21
CA GLU A 73 -6.53 -2.21 3.65
C GLU A 73 -5.41 -1.52 4.44
N ASN A 74 -4.21 -1.42 3.87
CA ASN A 74 -3.04 -0.78 4.50
C ASN A 74 -2.45 0.34 3.64
N HIS A 75 -3.27 0.93 2.78
CA HIS A 75 -2.84 1.89 1.77
C HIS A 75 -3.83 3.04 1.67
N PHE A 76 -3.34 4.24 1.95
CA PHE A 76 -4.12 5.46 2.02
C PHE A 76 -3.46 6.55 1.22
N THR A 77 -4.27 7.46 0.69
CA THR A 77 -3.77 8.58 -0.11
C THR A 77 -4.49 9.87 0.25
N ASP A 78 -3.74 10.97 0.34
CA ASP A 78 -4.31 12.32 0.24
C ASP A 78 -4.11 12.81 -1.21
N PRO A 79 -5.13 12.73 -2.09
CA PRO A 79 -4.97 13.07 -3.49
C PRO A 79 -4.76 14.57 -3.73
N ALA A 80 -5.25 15.44 -2.83
CA ALA A 80 -5.08 16.89 -2.97
C ALA A 80 -3.62 17.32 -2.73
N ARG A 81 -2.96 16.63 -1.80
CA ARG A 81 -1.55 16.85 -1.46
C ARG A 81 -0.59 15.92 -2.20
N GLY A 82 -1.11 14.89 -2.86
CA GLY A 82 -0.31 13.84 -3.47
C GLY A 82 0.49 13.04 -2.43
N ILE A 83 -0.06 12.82 -1.24
CA ILE A 83 0.59 12.05 -0.16
C ILE A 83 0.09 10.61 -0.20
N VAL A 84 1.00 9.66 -0.01
CA VAL A 84 0.68 8.24 0.16
C VAL A 84 1.08 7.85 1.58
N VAL A 85 0.22 7.12 2.28
CA VAL A 85 0.49 6.57 3.61
C VAL A 85 0.26 5.07 3.56
N ARG A 86 1.16 4.28 4.15
CA ARG A 86 1.01 2.83 4.27
C ARG A 86 1.30 2.35 5.67
N ILE A 87 0.60 1.29 6.06
CA ILE A 87 0.94 0.49 7.23
C ILE A 87 1.69 -0.75 6.72
N GLU A 88 2.95 -0.88 7.07
CA GLU A 88 3.79 -2.01 6.63
C GLU A 88 4.19 -2.88 7.81
N PRO A 89 4.30 -4.22 7.65
CA PRO A 89 4.90 -5.07 8.68
C PRO A 89 6.36 -4.66 8.96
N ARG A 90 6.75 -4.59 10.24
CA ARG A 90 8.14 -4.37 10.65
C ARG A 90 8.45 -5.12 11.95
N GLY A 91 9.31 -6.14 11.85
CA GLY A 91 9.68 -6.97 13.00
C GLY A 91 8.44 -7.64 13.61
N SER A 92 8.25 -7.47 14.91
CA SER A 92 7.07 -7.98 15.65
C SER A 92 5.83 -7.10 15.54
N GLY A 93 5.91 -5.95 14.86
CA GLY A 93 4.82 -4.97 14.78
C GLY A 93 4.67 -4.38 13.40
N HIS A 94 4.33 -3.09 13.34
CA HIS A 94 4.06 -2.38 12.10
C HIS A 94 4.87 -1.07 12.03
N ALA A 95 4.89 -0.46 10.86
CA ALA A 95 5.39 0.88 10.64
C ALA A 95 4.38 1.69 9.84
N ILE A 96 4.14 2.93 10.27
CA ILE A 96 3.45 3.92 9.45
C ILE A 96 4.52 4.62 8.61
N ARG A 97 4.40 4.52 7.30
CA ARG A 97 5.26 5.26 6.36
C ARG A 97 4.43 6.19 5.51
N ALA A 98 4.96 7.39 5.26
CA ALA A 98 4.36 8.34 4.34
C ALA A 98 5.36 8.79 3.28
N TRP A 99 4.85 8.99 2.06
CA TRP A 99 5.60 9.48 0.92
C TRP A 99 4.93 10.70 0.32
N THR A 100 5.74 11.69 -0.05
CA THR A 100 5.33 12.93 -0.70
C THR A 100 5.93 13.01 -2.09
N GLY A 101 5.39 13.85 -2.98
CA GLY A 101 6.07 14.17 -4.24
C GLY A 101 7.45 14.80 -3.98
N LYS A 102 8.37 14.68 -4.93
CA LYS A 102 9.70 15.32 -4.84
C LYS A 102 9.58 16.83 -4.54
N GLY A 103 10.20 17.28 -3.44
CA GLY A 103 10.11 18.67 -2.96
C GLY A 103 8.88 18.99 -2.10
N GLY A 104 7.95 18.04 -1.95
CA GLY A 104 6.85 18.13 -1.01
C GLY A 104 7.28 17.68 0.38
N ALA A 105 6.76 18.36 1.42
CA ALA A 105 6.93 17.98 2.80
C ALA A 105 5.56 17.78 3.46
N LEU A 106 5.56 17.00 4.54
CA LEU A 106 4.44 16.98 5.47
C LEU A 106 4.44 18.29 6.27
N THR A 107 3.25 18.83 6.49
CA THR A 107 3.03 19.94 7.41
C THR A 107 3.15 19.47 8.86
N ALA A 108 3.29 20.42 9.80
CA ALA A 108 3.37 20.08 11.22
C ALA A 108 2.14 19.30 11.72
N GLY A 109 0.93 19.65 11.26
CA GLY A 109 -0.30 18.94 11.64
C GLY A 109 -0.38 17.52 11.07
N GLU A 110 0.04 17.34 9.81
CA GLU A 110 0.12 16.02 9.17
C GLU A 110 1.14 15.12 9.86
N THR A 111 2.33 15.65 10.17
CA THR A 111 3.36 14.93 10.92
C THR A 111 2.88 14.58 12.32
N ALA A 112 2.29 15.53 13.06
CA ALA A 112 1.78 15.28 14.40
C ALA A 112 0.69 14.22 14.44
N GLN A 113 -0.21 14.19 13.43
CA GLN A 113 -1.19 13.12 13.29
C GLN A 113 -0.49 11.76 13.12
N LEU A 114 0.44 11.64 12.17
CA LEU A 114 1.15 10.37 11.93
C LEU A 114 1.95 9.91 13.15
N GLU A 115 2.61 10.82 13.85
CA GLU A 115 3.33 10.54 15.09
C GLU A 115 2.37 10.05 16.18
N SER A 116 1.26 10.75 16.41
CA SER A 116 0.27 10.35 17.41
C SER A 116 -0.37 8.99 17.11
N CYS A 117 -0.52 8.65 15.82
CA CYS A 117 -1.02 7.33 15.42
C CYS A 117 0.02 6.24 15.61
N ALA A 118 1.30 6.51 15.34
CA ALA A 118 2.39 5.57 15.56
C ALA A 118 2.68 5.37 17.05
N ALA A 119 2.57 6.43 17.86
CA ALA A 119 2.82 6.41 19.29
C ALA A 119 1.78 5.56 20.02
N GLY A 120 2.18 4.42 20.55
CA GLY A 120 1.34 3.49 21.29
C GLY A 120 2.16 2.48 22.07
#